data_AF-A0A6P1DFU2-F1
#
_entry.id   AF-A0A6P1DFU2-F1
#
_cell.length_a   1.000
_cell.length_b   1.000
_cell.length_c   1.000
_cell.angle_alpha   90.00
_cell.angle_beta   90.00
_cell.angle_gamma   90.00
#
_symmetry.space_group_name_H-M   'P 1'
#
loop_
_entity.id
_entity.type
_entity.pdbx_description
1 polymer ?
#
loop_
_entity_poly.entity_id
_entity_poly.type
_entity_poly.pdbx_seq_one_letter_code
_entity_poly.pdbx_strand_id
1 'polypeptide(L)' 'DTTVGDRWLLGGPLGGLHVDPDSGRDVLMIGSGTGIAPLRAQLMAMAQRRSNPKVHMFVGGHHPCDLYDLDTLSKLA' A
#
# COMPACT_ATOMS: atom_id res chain seq x y z
N ASP A 1 0.24 -25.41 -3.72
CA ASP A 1 0.51 -24.79 -5.03
C ASP A 1 -0.76 -24.31 -5.66
N THR A 2 -0.66 -23.22 -6.41
CA THR A 2 -1.75 -22.61 -7.18
C THR A 2 -1.38 -22.67 -8.65
N THR A 3 -2.32 -23.01 -9.52
CA THR A 3 -2.09 -23.15 -10.96
C THR A 3 -3.03 -22.26 -11.78
N VAL A 4 -2.60 -21.94 -13.00
CA VAL A 4 -3.41 -21.16 -13.93
C VAL A 4 -4.67 -21.95 -14.27
N GLY A 5 -5.84 -21.36 -14.03
CA GLY A 5 -7.15 -22.01 -14.21
C GLY A 5 -7.86 -22.33 -12.90
N ASP A 6 -7.18 -22.24 -11.76
CA ASP A 6 -7.80 -22.39 -10.45
C ASP A 6 -8.84 -21.29 -10.21
N ARG A 7 -10.00 -21.69 -9.69
CA ARG A 7 -11.06 -20.75 -9.30
C ARG A 7 -10.98 -20.45 -7.82
N TRP A 8 -10.87 -19.17 -7.51
CA TRP A 8 -10.76 -18.66 -6.16
C TRP A 8 -12.06 -17.94 -5.81
N LEU A 9 -12.67 -18.31 -4.68
CA LEU A 9 -13.76 -17.52 -4.11
C LEU A 9 -13.16 -16.54 -3.11
N LEU A 10 -13.27 -15.24 -3.41
CA LEU A 10 -12.80 -14.18 -2.53
C LEU A 10 -13.98 -13.61 -1.75
N GLY A 11 -13.82 -13.48 -0.44
CA GLY A 11 -14.77 -12.77 0.40
C GLY A 11 -14.74 -11.25 0.15
N GLY A 12 -15.73 -10.54 0.66
CA GLY A 12 -15.72 -9.07 0.67
C GLY A 12 -14.51 -8.53 1.45
N PRO A 13 -14.07 -7.28 1.19
CA PRO A 13 -12.97 -6.68 1.91
C PRO A 13 -13.31 -6.55 3.40
N LEU A 14 -12.34 -6.86 4.26
CA LEU A 14 -12.46 -6.74 5.71
C LEU A 14 -11.37 -5.79 6.22
N GLY A 15 -11.70 -5.01 7.25
CA GLY A 15 -10.79 -4.05 7.89
C GLY A 15 -11.18 -2.59 7.65
N GLY A 16 -10.50 -1.68 8.36
CA GLY A 16 -10.78 -0.24 8.33
C GLY A 16 -9.57 0.62 7.97
N LEU A 17 -8.51 0.03 7.41
CA LEU A 17 -7.33 0.77 6.98
C LEU A 17 -7.70 1.66 5.79
N HIS A 18 -7.85 2.95 6.04
CA HIS A 18 -8.12 3.93 5.02
C HIS A 18 -7.38 5.24 5.29
N VAL A 19 -7.21 6.05 4.25
CA VAL A 19 -6.75 7.43 4.37
C VAL A 19 -7.95 8.33 4.19
N ASP A 20 -8.22 9.17 5.19
CA ASP A 20 -9.21 10.23 5.12
C ASP A 20 -8.61 11.47 4.43
N PRO A 21 -9.01 11.78 3.18
CA PRO A 21 -8.46 12.91 2.43
C PRO A 21 -8.92 14.26 2.98
N ASP A 22 -10.04 14.30 3.72
CA ASP A 22 -10.67 15.55 4.20
C ASP A 22 -10.20 15.89 5.63
N SER A 23 -9.41 15.02 6.25
CA SER A 23 -8.85 15.23 7.59
C SER A 23 -7.95 16.47 7.70
N GLY A 24 -7.43 16.98 6.57
CA GLY A 24 -6.50 18.11 6.53
C GLY A 24 -5.12 17.82 7.15
N ARG A 25 -4.84 16.55 7.49
CA ARG A 25 -3.61 16.13 8.15
C ARG A 25 -2.69 15.38 7.18
N ASP A 26 -1.38 15.57 7.38
CA ASP A 26 -0.37 14.74 6.74
C ASP A 26 -0.48 13.29 7.22
N VAL A 27 -0.14 12.36 6.33
CA VAL A 27 -0.25 10.92 6.56
C VAL A 27 1.14 10.31 6.72
N LEU A 28 1.35 9.60 7.83
CA LEU A 28 2.53 8.80 8.07
C LEU A 28 2.21 7.33 7.87
N MET A 29 2.91 6.68 6.95
CA MET A 29 2.81 5.24 6.68
C MET A 29 4.10 4.55 7.10
N ILE A 30 3.99 3.52 7.94
CA ILE A 30 5.13 2.71 8.38
C ILE A 30 4.80 1.25 8.07
N GLY A 31 5.57 0.64 7.18
CA GLY A 31 5.40 -0.75 6.75
C GLY A 31 6.67 -1.56 6.89
N SER A 32 6.52 -2.87 7.08
CA SER A 32 7.63 -3.82 7.00
C SER A 32 7.16 -5.14 6.40
N GLY A 33 8.03 -5.78 5.60
CA GLY A 33 7.74 -7.05 4.93
C GLY A 33 6.43 -7.02 4.14
N THR A 34 5.53 -7.99 4.39
CA THR A 34 4.23 -8.07 3.70
C THR A 34 3.27 -6.94 4.06
N GLY A 35 3.50 -6.22 5.17
CA GLY A 35 2.71 -5.07 5.61
C GLY A 35 2.80 -3.86 4.66
N ILE A 36 3.71 -3.88 3.69
CA ILE A 36 3.82 -2.86 2.64
C ILE A 36 2.65 -2.96 1.64
N ALA A 37 2.16 -4.17 1.36
CA ALA A 37 1.12 -4.40 0.36
C ALA A 37 -0.15 -3.54 0.55
N PRO A 38 -0.77 -3.49 1.74
CA PRO A 38 -1.93 -2.63 1.94
C PRO A 38 -1.58 -1.13 1.87
N LEU A 39 -0.39 -0.71 2.30
CA LEU A 39 0.03 0.70 2.23
C LEU A 39 0.25 1.15 0.78
N ARG A 40 0.87 0.29 -0.04
CA ARG A 40 1.00 0.50 -1.49
C ARG A 40 -0.36 0.62 -2.16
N ALA A 41 -1.32 -0.24 -1.80
CA ALA A 41 -2.68 -0.14 -2.33
C ALA A 41 -3.32 1.23 -2.04
N GLN A 42 -3.15 1.77 -0.83
CA GLN A 42 -3.62 3.11 -0.48
C GLN A 42 -2.93 4.20 -1.29
N LEU A 43 -1.60 4.14 -1.44
CA LEU A 43 -0.84 5.09 -2.26
C LEU A 43 -1.29 5.07 -3.73
N MET A 44 -1.48 3.89 -4.32
CA MET A 44 -1.96 3.74 -5.70
C MET A 44 -3.38 4.27 -5.89
N ALA A 45 -4.25 4.09 -4.89
CA ALA A 45 -5.59 4.66 -4.91
C ALA A 45 -5.56 6.20 -4.80
N MET A 46 -4.66 6.74 -3.96
CA MET A 46 -4.46 8.19 -3.84
C MET A 46 -3.85 8.79 -5.11
N ALA A 47 -2.91 8.12 -5.77
CA ALA A 47 -2.29 8.60 -7.01
C ALA A 47 -3.29 8.86 -8.16
N GLN A 48 -4.48 8.25 -8.09
CA GLN A 48 -5.57 8.48 -9.05
C GLN A 48 -6.44 9.72 -8.73
N ARG A 49 -6.22 10.35 -7.57
CA ARG A 49 -6.97 11.54 -7.11
C ARG A 49 -6.21 12.82 -7.42
N ARG A 50 -6.94 13.90 -7.65
CA ARG A 50 -6.36 15.23 -7.96
C ARG A 50 -5.76 15.93 -6.74
N SER A 51 -6.28 15.65 -5.55
CA SER A 51 -5.85 16.25 -4.29
C SER A 51 -5.66 15.15 -3.26
N ASN A 52 -4.49 15.14 -2.62
CA ASN A 52 -4.13 14.16 -1.60
C ASN A 52 -3.40 14.86 -0.46
N PRO A 53 -3.51 14.35 0.78
CA PRO A 53 -2.65 14.79 1.86
C PRO A 53 -1.19 14.45 1.55
N LYS A 54 -0.26 15.18 2.16
CA LYS A 54 1.16 14.84 2.06
C LYS A 54 1.41 13.51 2.77
N VAL A 55 2.09 12.59 2.08
CA VAL A 55 2.38 11.26 2.62
C VAL A 55 3.88 11.13 2.90
N HIS A 56 4.21 10.69 4.10
CA HIS A 56 5.54 10.25 4.49
C HIS A 56 5.52 8.74 4.66
N MET A 57 6.32 8.01 3.88
CA MET A 57 6.38 6.55 3.95
C MET A 57 7.75 6.08 4.43
N PHE A 58 7.75 5.21 5.43
CA PHE A 58 8.93 4.51 5.93
C PHE A 58 8.73 3.01 5.74
N VAL A 59 9.73 2.36 5.14
CA VAL A 59 9.72 0.93 4.87
C VAL A 59 10.92 0.27 5.55
N GLY A 60 10.66 -0.74 6.38
CA GLY A 60 11.67 -1.60 6.98
C GLY A 60 11.63 -3.01 6.38
N GLY A 61 12.75 -3.70 6.39
CA GLY A 61 12.83 -5.10 5.96
C GLY A 61 14.07 -5.75 6.58
N HIS A 62 14.01 -7.06 6.86
CA HIS A 62 15.15 -7.81 7.35
C HIS A 62 16.05 -8.27 6.19
N HIS A 63 15.46 -8.50 5.01
CA HIS A 63 16.15 -8.93 3.80
C HIS A 63 15.84 -7.99 2.63
N PRO A 64 16.74 -7.86 1.63
CA PRO A 64 16.50 -7.03 0.45
C PRO A 64 15.23 -7.41 -0.33
N CYS A 65 14.80 -8.68 -0.28
CA CYS A 65 13.55 -9.12 -0.90
C CYS A 65 12.30 -8.58 -0.19
N ASP A 66 12.39 -8.18 1.09
CA ASP A 66 11.29 -7.52 1.80
C ASP A 66 11.04 -6.11 1.26
N LEU A 67 11.98 -5.57 0.49
CA LEU A 67 11.94 -4.26 -0.17
C LEU A 67 11.49 -4.35 -1.63
N TYR A 68 10.82 -5.45 -2.02
CA TYR A 68 10.38 -5.74 -3.39
C TYR A 68 9.62 -4.60 -4.07
N ASP A 69 9.03 -3.69 -3.30
CA ASP A 69 8.19 -2.61 -3.81
C ASP A 69 8.84 -1.22 -3.83
N LEU A 70 10.11 -1.11 -3.43
CA LEU A 70 10.78 0.20 -3.36
C LEU A 70 10.84 0.90 -4.72
N ASP A 71 10.99 0.17 -5.83
CA ASP A 71 11.02 0.77 -7.18
C ASP A 71 9.67 1.40 -7.55
N THR A 72 8.55 0.70 -7.27
CA THR A 72 7.21 1.26 -7.53
C THR A 72 6.95 2.47 -6.64
N LEU A 73 7.29 2.38 -5.35
CA LEU A 73 7.08 3.47 -4.39
C LEU A 73 7.93 4.70 -4.73
N SER A 74 9.16 4.50 -5.22
CA SER A 74 10.04 5.59 -5.66
C SER A 74 9.50 6.32 -6.89
N LYS A 75 8.73 5.64 -7.76
CA LYS A 75 8.07 6.26 -8.93
C LYS A 75 6.83 7.07 -8.57
N LEU A 76 6.27 6.87 -7.37
CA LEU A 76 5.10 7.59 -6.86
C LEU A 76 5.48 8.80 -5.99
N ALA A 77 6.77 8.93 -5.64
CA ALA A 77 7.33 10.07 -4.91
C ALA A 77 7.61 11.24 -5.87
#